data_AF-A0A959X4L8-F1
#
_entry.id   AF-A0A959X4L8-F1
#
_cell.length_a   1.000
_cell.length_b   1.000
_cell.length_c   1.000
_cell.angle_alpha   90.00
_cell.angle_beta   90.00
_cell.angle_gamma   90.00
#
_symmetry.space_group_name_H-M   'P 1'
#
loop_
_entity.id
_entity.type
_entity.pdbx_description
1 polymer ?
#
loop_
_entity_poly.entity_id
_entity_poly.type
_entity_poly.pdbx_seq_one_letter_code
_entity_poly.pdbx_strand_id
1 'polypeptide(L)'
;MNLLRSVVAFLLLAAAAAFGVGGAVAQWADRAARTPGPMREIVAPITHFETTRSALAGVLTERAVSEIPTIAEAVPGLTGLIEGLISDAVAATLDDPGVDRAWIAALDSTRAGVVADIEGYDGGTPPTLWFDLAPFGDLARDRLVSAAPDRVKPFVEEISWTTELRAPMVRLDPTQTELAAGALKWTSRWGWFYAGAAVLAVVGLVVGPRRGRWVALLAAALLTLAGLAAADSFLWAATIPDRSGLGPELARIIVESGTAHLAQWLHPGRYVALGAAGLGALGIWYTWPRRHRGIDG
;
A
#
# COMPACT_ATOMS: atom_id res chain seq x y z
N MET A 1 -45.11 9.88 12.43
CA MET A 1 -44.25 10.66 11.50
C MET A 1 -42.85 10.99 12.03
N ASN A 2 -42.65 11.29 13.32
CA ASN A 2 -41.33 11.66 13.85
C ASN A 2 -40.30 10.50 13.85
N LEU A 3 -40.75 9.25 14.03
CA LEU A 3 -39.88 8.07 14.07
C LEU A 3 -39.26 7.76 12.69
N LEU A 4 -40.07 7.76 11.63
CA LEU A 4 -39.61 7.57 10.25
C LEU A 4 -38.55 8.59 9.84
N ARG A 5 -38.76 9.88 10.17
CA ARG A 5 -37.78 10.94 9.86
C ARG A 5 -36.47 10.78 10.63
N SER A 6 -36.51 10.28 11.87
CA SER A 6 -35.29 9.96 12.63
C SER A 6 -34.54 8.77 12.05
N VAL A 7 -35.25 7.73 11.59
CA VAL A 7 -34.63 6.57 10.93
C VAL A 7 -33.98 7.00 9.61
N VAL A 8 -34.66 7.79 8.79
CA VAL A 8 -34.10 8.32 7.54
C VAL A 8 -32.87 9.18 7.82
N ALA A 9 -32.92 10.07 8.82
CA ALA A 9 -31.77 10.88 9.22
C ALA A 9 -30.58 10.00 9.65
N PHE A 10 -30.83 8.94 10.42
CA PHE A 10 -29.79 7.99 10.82
C PHE A 10 -29.17 7.28 9.62
N LEU A 11 -29.98 6.76 8.69
CA LEU A 11 -29.48 6.08 7.50
C LEU A 11 -28.63 7.01 6.63
N LEU A 12 -29.06 8.27 6.45
CA LEU A 12 -28.29 9.27 5.71
C LEU A 12 -26.95 9.59 6.40
N LEU A 13 -26.94 9.72 7.73
CA LEU A 13 -25.73 10.01 8.49
C LEU A 13 -24.77 8.81 8.55
N ALA A 14 -25.31 7.59 8.64
CA ALA A 14 -24.53 6.36 8.54
C ALA A 14 -23.92 6.21 7.13
N ALA A 15 -24.69 6.49 6.08
CA ALA A 15 -24.18 6.52 4.71
C ALA A 15 -23.11 7.62 4.52
N ALA A 16 -23.31 8.81 5.11
CA ALA A 16 -22.31 9.87 5.10
C ALA A 16 -20.99 9.43 5.74
N ALA A 17 -21.06 8.74 6.89
CA ALA A 17 -19.88 8.19 7.54
C ALA A 17 -19.19 7.12 6.69
N ALA A 18 -19.96 6.21 6.09
CA ALA A 18 -19.43 5.18 5.19
C ALA A 18 -18.72 5.80 3.97
N PHE A 19 -19.31 6.84 3.37
CA PHE A 19 -18.68 7.61 2.28
C PHE A 19 -17.42 8.34 2.76
N GLY A 20 -17.42 8.90 3.97
CA GLY A 20 -16.24 9.56 4.53
C GLY A 20 -15.06 8.60 4.75
N VAL A 21 -15.33 7.42 5.32
CA VAL A 21 -14.32 6.37 5.51
C VAL A 21 -13.87 5.81 4.16
N GLY A 22 -14.81 5.50 3.26
CA GLY A 22 -14.50 5.05 1.90
C GLY A 22 -13.65 6.05 1.13
N GLY A 23 -13.92 7.35 1.27
CA GLY A 23 -13.10 8.42 0.71
C GLY A 23 -11.68 8.46 1.28
N ALA A 24 -11.51 8.22 2.57
CA ALA A 24 -10.19 8.16 3.20
C ALA A 24 -9.37 6.96 2.72
N VAL A 25 -9.99 5.78 2.61
CA VAL A 25 -9.37 4.57 2.03
C VAL A 25 -9.03 4.80 0.56
N ALA A 26 -9.95 5.38 -0.21
CA ALA A 26 -9.75 5.69 -1.62
C ALA A 26 -8.60 6.68 -1.84
N GLN A 27 -8.52 7.73 -1.01
CA GLN A 27 -7.43 8.71 -1.06
C GLN A 27 -6.09 8.08 -0.67
N TRP A 28 -6.07 7.22 0.33
CA TRP A 28 -4.86 6.47 0.70
C TRP A 28 -4.40 5.58 -0.46
N ALA A 29 -5.30 4.81 -1.06
CA ALA A 29 -4.99 3.91 -2.17
C ALA A 29 -4.51 4.69 -3.40
N ASP A 30 -5.13 5.82 -3.74
CA ASP A 30 -4.69 6.72 -4.81
C ASP A 30 -3.27 7.24 -4.57
N ARG A 31 -2.96 7.68 -3.33
CA ARG A 31 -1.61 8.12 -2.98
C ARG A 31 -0.59 6.97 -3.00
N ALA A 32 -0.94 5.80 -2.46
CA ALA A 32 -0.06 4.63 -2.48
C ALA A 32 0.23 4.17 -3.92
N ALA A 33 -0.77 4.23 -4.81
CA ALA A 33 -0.62 3.86 -6.20
C ALA A 33 0.16 4.90 -7.02
N ARG A 34 -0.08 6.20 -6.80
CA ARG A 34 0.40 7.27 -7.72
C ARG A 34 1.54 8.12 -7.17
N THR A 35 1.89 8.00 -5.90
CA THR A 35 2.97 8.79 -5.29
C THR A 35 4.01 7.92 -4.58
N PRO A 36 5.29 8.31 -4.58
CA PRO A 36 6.35 7.53 -3.97
C PRO A 36 6.32 7.53 -2.43
N GLY A 37 5.74 8.56 -1.80
CA GLY A 37 5.80 8.78 -0.35
C GLY A 37 5.27 7.60 0.48
N PRO A 38 3.97 7.22 0.35
CA PRO A 38 3.38 6.17 1.16
C PRO A 38 4.07 4.82 0.98
N MET A 39 4.50 4.49 -0.24
CA MET A 39 5.16 3.22 -0.50
C MET A 39 6.54 3.13 0.17
N ARG A 40 7.27 4.25 0.28
CA ARG A 40 8.52 4.29 1.04
C ARG A 40 8.30 4.01 2.53
N GLU A 41 7.24 4.55 3.11
CA GLU A 41 6.90 4.34 4.53
C GLU A 41 6.41 2.92 4.79
N ILE A 42 5.57 2.38 3.90
CA ILE A 42 5.09 0.99 3.95
C ILE A 42 6.27 0.02 3.88
N VAL A 43 7.27 0.30 3.06
CA VAL A 43 8.30 -0.68 2.71
C VAL A 43 9.65 -0.42 3.38
N ALA A 44 9.80 0.67 4.13
CA ALA A 44 11.02 1.00 4.86
C ALA A 44 11.61 -0.16 5.69
N PRO A 45 10.82 -1.03 6.36
CA PRO A 45 11.37 -2.16 7.11
C PRO A 45 12.04 -3.24 6.25
N ILE A 46 11.75 -3.32 4.94
CA ILE A 46 12.21 -4.40 4.04
C ILE A 46 13.73 -4.49 3.98
N THR A 47 14.43 -3.35 4.03
CA THR A 47 15.88 -3.31 3.87
C THR A 47 16.63 -4.00 5.01
N HIS A 48 15.95 -4.27 6.13
CA HIS A 48 16.54 -4.82 7.35
C HIS A 48 16.26 -6.32 7.58
N PHE A 49 15.42 -6.97 6.76
CA PHE A 49 15.16 -8.39 6.90
C PHE A 49 16.22 -9.25 6.21
N GLU A 50 16.91 -10.07 7.00
CA GLU A 50 17.96 -10.97 6.52
C GLU A 50 17.44 -11.95 5.46
N THR A 51 16.22 -12.47 5.63
CA THR A 51 15.58 -13.36 4.67
C THR A 51 15.40 -12.70 3.30
N THR A 52 14.98 -11.43 3.26
CA THR A 52 14.81 -10.68 2.01
C THR A 52 16.15 -10.38 1.36
N ARG A 53 17.17 -10.00 2.16
CA ARG A 53 18.54 -9.79 1.66
C ARG A 53 19.11 -11.05 1.05
N SER A 54 18.98 -12.20 1.72
CA SER A 54 19.45 -13.49 1.22
C SER A 54 18.72 -13.92 -0.06
N ALA A 55 17.39 -13.76 -0.11
CA ALA A 55 16.61 -14.07 -1.31
C ALA A 55 16.97 -13.16 -2.48
N LEU A 56 17.18 -11.86 -2.23
CA LEU A 56 17.65 -10.91 -3.23
C LEU A 56 19.05 -11.28 -3.74
N ALA A 57 19.98 -11.61 -2.84
CA ALA A 57 21.34 -12.02 -3.19
C ALA A 57 21.31 -13.24 -4.13
N GLY A 58 20.48 -14.24 -3.81
CA GLY A 58 20.30 -15.43 -4.64
C GLY A 58 19.81 -15.08 -6.05
N VAL A 59 18.76 -14.27 -6.18
CA VAL A 59 18.21 -13.87 -7.48
C VAL A 59 19.20 -13.05 -8.32
N LEU A 60 19.90 -12.08 -7.70
CA LEU A 60 20.90 -11.27 -8.39
C LEU A 60 22.08 -12.12 -8.87
N THR A 61 22.56 -13.03 -8.02
CA THR A 61 23.68 -13.94 -8.36
C THR A 61 23.28 -14.89 -9.49
N GLU A 62 22.12 -15.56 -9.38
CA GLU A 62 21.63 -16.48 -10.41
C GLU A 62 21.49 -15.76 -11.77
N ARG A 63 20.89 -14.56 -11.77
CA ARG A 63 20.69 -13.80 -13.00
C ARG A 63 22.01 -13.34 -13.61
N ALA A 64 22.94 -12.86 -12.80
CA ALA A 64 24.27 -12.45 -13.25
C ALA A 64 25.09 -13.62 -13.83
N VAL A 65 25.04 -14.79 -13.19
CA VAL A 65 25.72 -16.00 -13.67
C VAL A 65 25.13 -16.46 -15.01
N SER A 66 23.80 -16.35 -15.19
CA SER A 66 23.15 -16.70 -16.46
C SER A 66 23.52 -15.79 -17.64
N GLU A 67 24.09 -14.61 -17.36
CA GLU A 67 24.51 -13.63 -18.36
C GLU A 67 26.04 -13.63 -18.60
N ILE A 68 26.77 -14.60 -18.03
CA ILE A 68 28.21 -14.77 -18.31
C ILE A 68 28.38 -15.08 -19.81
N PRO A 69 29.24 -14.33 -20.54
CA PRO A 69 29.50 -14.58 -21.95
C PRO A 69 29.97 -16.02 -22.18
N THR A 70 29.39 -16.70 -23.18
CA THR A 70 29.80 -18.05 -23.58
C THR A 70 31.29 -18.13 -23.98
N ILE A 71 31.89 -17.01 -24.40
CA ILE A 71 33.32 -16.95 -24.69
C ILE A 71 34.20 -17.16 -23.44
N ALA A 72 33.66 -16.90 -22.23
CA ALA A 72 34.35 -17.17 -20.98
C ALA A 72 34.43 -18.67 -20.68
N GLU A 73 33.49 -19.48 -21.17
CA GLU A 73 33.50 -20.95 -21.04
C GLU A 73 34.67 -21.59 -21.79
N ALA A 74 35.18 -20.92 -22.83
CA ALA A 74 36.33 -21.38 -23.61
C ALA A 74 37.68 -21.21 -22.87
N VAL A 75 37.73 -20.46 -21.76
CA VAL A 75 38.95 -20.20 -20.99
C VAL A 75 38.92 -21.00 -19.68
N PRO A 76 39.84 -21.97 -19.48
CA PRO A 76 39.85 -22.80 -18.28
C PRO A 76 39.93 -21.98 -16.99
N GLY A 77 38.96 -22.18 -16.10
CA GLY A 77 38.90 -21.53 -14.79
C GLY A 77 38.40 -20.08 -14.78
N LEU A 78 38.10 -19.48 -15.94
CA LEU A 78 37.62 -18.10 -16.01
C LEU A 78 36.18 -17.97 -15.51
N THR A 79 35.30 -18.92 -15.86
CA THR A 79 33.90 -18.94 -15.39
C THR A 79 33.82 -18.95 -13.86
N GLY A 80 34.55 -19.84 -13.18
CA GLY A 80 34.54 -19.91 -11.71
C GLY A 80 35.14 -18.66 -11.04
N LEU A 81 36.08 -17.98 -11.69
CA LEU A 81 36.63 -16.72 -11.21
C LEU A 81 35.59 -15.59 -11.34
N ILE A 82 34.87 -15.52 -12.46
CA ILE A 82 33.78 -14.57 -12.68
C ILE A 82 32.63 -14.84 -11.69
N GLU A 83 32.21 -16.08 -11.50
CA GLU A 83 31.19 -16.47 -10.52
C GLU A 83 31.55 -16.03 -9.09
N GLY A 84 32.81 -16.23 -8.68
CA GLY A 84 33.29 -15.75 -7.38
C GLY A 84 33.23 -14.22 -7.25
N LEU A 85 33.70 -13.50 -8.28
CA LEU A 85 33.62 -12.04 -8.32
C LEU A 85 32.17 -11.52 -8.27
N ILE A 86 31.25 -12.21 -8.95
CA ILE A 86 29.81 -11.92 -8.93
C ILE A 86 29.26 -12.08 -7.51
N SER A 87 29.52 -13.21 -6.86
CA SER A 87 29.06 -13.47 -5.50
C SER A 87 29.59 -12.41 -4.52
N ASP A 88 30.88 -12.08 -4.60
CA ASP A 88 31.51 -11.07 -3.75
C ASP A 88 30.96 -9.67 -4.02
N ALA A 89 30.74 -9.32 -5.29
CA ALA A 89 30.16 -8.04 -5.67
C ALA A 89 28.72 -7.90 -5.18
N VAL A 90 27.89 -8.95 -5.28
CA VAL A 90 26.51 -8.96 -4.77
C VAL A 90 26.51 -8.84 -3.23
N ALA A 91 27.36 -9.58 -2.52
CA ALA A 91 27.47 -9.45 -1.06
C ALA A 91 27.91 -8.04 -0.65
N ALA A 92 28.96 -7.50 -1.27
CA ALA A 92 29.44 -6.15 -1.00
C ALA A 92 28.43 -5.07 -1.39
N THR A 93 27.58 -5.34 -2.38
CA THR A 93 26.48 -4.48 -2.79
C THR A 93 25.44 -4.39 -1.69
N LEU A 94 25.02 -5.50 -1.08
CA LEU A 94 23.98 -5.50 -0.05
C LEU A 94 24.41 -4.84 1.28
N ASP A 95 25.71 -4.66 1.49
CA ASP A 95 26.28 -3.93 2.62
C ASP A 95 26.60 -2.45 2.28
N ASP A 96 26.34 -2.00 1.06
CA ASP A 96 26.63 -0.64 0.61
C ASP A 96 25.60 0.39 1.15
N PRO A 97 26.05 1.60 1.58
CA PRO A 97 25.13 2.69 1.96
C PRO A 97 24.15 3.14 0.86
N GLY A 98 24.44 2.83 -0.41
CA GLY A 98 23.58 3.06 -1.57
C GLY A 98 22.44 2.05 -1.74
N VAL A 99 22.41 0.94 -0.99
CA VAL A 99 21.34 -0.07 -1.01
C VAL A 99 19.98 0.54 -0.70
N ASP A 100 19.91 1.46 0.27
CA ASP A 100 18.63 2.10 0.62
C ASP A 100 18.09 2.92 -0.56
N ARG A 101 18.97 3.57 -1.33
CA ARG A 101 18.57 4.30 -2.56
C ARG A 101 18.14 3.33 -3.65
N ALA A 102 18.88 2.25 -3.88
CA ALA A 102 18.51 1.20 -4.83
C ALA A 102 17.15 0.59 -4.46
N TRP A 103 16.88 0.36 -3.17
CA TRP A 103 15.60 -0.14 -2.70
C TRP A 103 14.45 0.81 -3.01
N ILE A 104 14.61 2.08 -2.68
CA ILE A 104 13.58 3.09 -2.95
C ILE A 104 13.31 3.22 -4.45
N ALA A 105 14.36 3.18 -5.28
CA ALA A 105 14.23 3.24 -6.73
C ALA A 105 13.51 2.01 -7.30
N ALA A 106 13.88 0.81 -6.84
CA ALA A 106 13.27 -0.45 -7.25
C ALA A 106 11.77 -0.48 -6.91
N LEU A 107 11.41 -0.02 -5.71
CA LEU A 107 10.03 0.03 -5.25
C LEU A 107 9.19 1.05 -6.02
N ASP A 108 9.75 2.23 -6.29
CA ASP A 108 9.03 3.26 -7.03
C ASP A 108 8.83 2.88 -8.50
N SER A 109 9.85 2.29 -9.13
CA SER A 109 9.77 1.75 -10.48
C SER A 109 8.76 0.60 -10.55
N THR A 110 8.83 -0.35 -9.62
CA THR A 110 7.87 -1.46 -9.50
C THR A 110 6.45 -0.94 -9.33
N ARG A 111 6.21 0.01 -8.42
CA ARG A 111 4.89 0.64 -8.21
C ARG A 111 4.37 1.24 -9.52
N ALA A 112 5.19 2.05 -10.20
CA ALA A 112 4.79 2.71 -11.43
C ALA A 112 4.46 1.69 -12.53
N GLY A 113 5.27 0.64 -12.69
CA GLY A 113 5.03 -0.43 -13.64
C GLY A 113 3.75 -1.22 -13.36
N VAL A 114 3.57 -1.68 -12.12
CA VAL A 114 2.36 -2.41 -11.68
C VAL A 114 1.09 -1.58 -11.92
N VAL A 115 1.12 -0.29 -11.60
CA VAL A 115 -0.03 0.60 -11.81
C VAL A 115 -0.31 0.80 -13.30
N ALA A 116 0.73 1.01 -14.12
CA ALA A 116 0.56 1.14 -15.56
C ALA A 116 -0.01 -0.13 -16.21
N ASP A 117 0.48 -1.30 -15.80
CA ASP A 117 0.01 -2.60 -16.29
C ASP A 117 -1.46 -2.86 -15.91
N ILE A 118 -1.86 -2.51 -14.68
CA ILE A 118 -3.25 -2.65 -14.22
C ILE A 118 -4.17 -1.64 -14.92
N GLU A 119 -3.77 -0.38 -15.06
CA GLU A 119 -4.59 0.64 -15.73
C GLU A 119 -4.71 0.41 -17.25
N GLY A 120 -3.69 -0.19 -17.86
CA GLY A 120 -3.66 -0.55 -19.28
C GLY A 120 -4.46 -1.82 -19.62
N TYR A 121 -4.95 -2.56 -18.61
CA TYR A 121 -5.69 -3.80 -18.84
C TYR A 121 -7.08 -3.54 -19.45
N ASP A 122 -7.33 -4.13 -20.62
CA ASP A 122 -8.54 -3.95 -21.43
C ASP A 122 -9.38 -5.23 -21.58
N GLY A 123 -9.13 -6.25 -20.74
CA GLY A 123 -9.83 -7.54 -20.79
C GLY A 123 -9.09 -8.63 -21.57
N GLY A 124 -7.86 -8.35 -22.03
CA GLY A 124 -6.98 -9.33 -22.67
C GLY A 124 -6.28 -10.28 -21.68
N THR A 125 -5.00 -10.56 -21.94
CA THR A 125 -4.18 -11.43 -21.07
C THR A 125 -3.77 -10.66 -19.80
N PRO A 126 -3.98 -11.19 -18.58
CA PRO A 126 -3.57 -10.52 -17.36
C PRO A 126 -2.06 -10.27 -17.33
N PRO A 127 -1.61 -9.10 -16.87
CA PRO A 127 -0.20 -8.81 -16.76
C PRO A 127 0.45 -9.68 -15.68
N THR A 128 1.70 -10.08 -15.92
CA THR A 128 2.56 -10.61 -14.86
C THR A 128 3.16 -9.40 -14.14
N LEU A 129 3.01 -9.32 -12.82
CA LEU A 129 3.62 -8.26 -12.04
C LEU A 129 5.09 -8.59 -11.78
N TRP A 130 5.94 -7.62 -12.10
CA TRP A 130 7.38 -7.76 -11.99
C TRP A 130 7.92 -6.83 -10.91
N PHE A 131 8.89 -7.33 -10.16
CA PHE A 131 9.71 -6.52 -9.27
C PHE A 131 10.95 -6.06 -10.03
N ASP A 132 11.17 -4.75 -10.09
CA ASP A 132 12.30 -4.16 -10.80
C ASP A 132 13.59 -4.28 -9.98
N LEU A 133 14.55 -5.02 -10.51
CA LEU A 133 15.86 -5.23 -9.89
C LEU A 133 16.97 -4.41 -10.57
N ALA A 134 16.66 -3.65 -11.62
CA ALA A 134 17.66 -2.85 -12.34
C ALA A 134 18.48 -1.91 -11.41
N PRO A 135 17.87 -1.24 -10.40
CA PRO A 135 18.64 -0.41 -9.47
C PRO A 135 19.70 -1.17 -8.65
N PHE A 136 19.49 -2.47 -8.40
CA PHE A 136 20.48 -3.34 -7.77
C PHE A 136 21.54 -3.82 -8.76
N GLY A 137 21.13 -4.08 -9.99
CA GLY A 137 22.04 -4.44 -11.09
C GLY A 137 23.06 -3.34 -11.37
N ASP A 138 22.63 -2.08 -11.41
CA ASP A 138 23.52 -0.93 -11.58
C ASP A 138 24.56 -0.86 -10.45
N LEU A 139 24.11 -0.99 -9.19
CA LEU A 139 24.99 -0.94 -8.03
C LEU A 139 25.96 -2.13 -8.00
N ALA A 140 25.48 -3.34 -8.30
CA ALA A 140 26.31 -4.55 -8.37
C ALA A 140 27.33 -4.49 -9.50
N ARG A 141 26.96 -3.93 -10.66
CA ARG A 141 27.87 -3.71 -11.78
C ARG A 141 29.00 -2.77 -11.41
N ASP A 142 28.68 -1.62 -10.82
CA ASP A 142 29.69 -0.64 -10.39
C ASP A 142 30.71 -1.28 -9.43
N ARG A 143 30.23 -2.13 -8.51
CA ARG A 143 31.09 -2.90 -7.60
C ARG A 143 31.93 -3.95 -8.30
N LEU A 144 31.31 -4.72 -9.20
CA LEU A 144 31.98 -5.78 -9.94
C LEU A 144 33.10 -5.23 -10.84
N VAL A 145 32.83 -4.18 -11.59
CA VAL A 145 33.83 -3.52 -12.46
C VAL A 145 34.98 -2.94 -11.63
N SER A 146 34.67 -2.38 -10.46
CA SER A 146 35.69 -1.83 -9.55
C SER A 146 36.57 -2.90 -8.90
N ALA A 147 36.01 -4.08 -8.61
CA ALA A 147 36.72 -5.20 -7.99
C ALA A 147 37.41 -6.13 -9.00
N ALA A 148 37.01 -6.10 -10.27
CA ALA A 148 37.53 -6.98 -11.30
C ALA A 148 39.03 -6.71 -11.58
N PRO A 149 39.88 -7.75 -11.61
CA PRO A 149 41.26 -7.63 -12.08
C PRO A 149 41.30 -7.16 -13.54
N ASP A 150 42.33 -6.41 -13.94
CA ASP A 150 42.43 -5.82 -15.30
C ASP A 150 42.31 -6.84 -16.45
N ARG A 151 42.70 -8.10 -16.21
CA ARG A 151 42.58 -9.19 -17.18
C ARG A 151 41.15 -9.67 -17.41
N VAL A 152 40.25 -9.44 -16.45
CA VAL A 152 38.88 -9.96 -16.42
C VAL A 152 37.86 -8.85 -16.70
N LYS A 153 38.24 -7.58 -16.49
CA LYS A 153 37.42 -6.39 -16.79
C LYS A 153 36.71 -6.42 -18.15
N PRO A 154 37.36 -6.77 -19.29
CA PRO A 154 36.67 -6.78 -20.58
C PRO A 154 35.49 -7.75 -20.63
N PHE A 155 35.59 -8.90 -19.94
CA PHE A 155 34.53 -9.90 -19.88
C PHE A 155 33.41 -9.47 -18.93
N VAL A 156 33.78 -8.82 -17.82
CA VAL A 156 32.84 -8.30 -16.81
C VAL A 156 32.01 -7.12 -17.34
N GLU A 157 32.62 -6.23 -18.12
CA GLU A 157 31.95 -5.08 -18.72
C GLU A 157 30.90 -5.47 -19.77
N GLU A 158 31.08 -6.65 -20.38
CA GLU A 158 30.17 -7.25 -21.38
C GLU A 158 28.96 -7.95 -20.73
N ILE A 159 29.00 -8.25 -19.43
CA ILE A 159 27.85 -8.84 -18.71
C ILE A 159 26.71 -7.81 -18.66
N SER A 160 25.54 -8.20 -19.16
CA SER A 160 24.38 -7.33 -19.19
C SER A 160 23.62 -7.35 -17.85
N TRP A 161 24.00 -6.44 -16.94
CA TRP A 161 23.38 -6.32 -15.61
C TRP A 161 22.09 -5.49 -15.55
N THR A 162 21.76 -4.75 -16.62
CA THR A 162 21.01 -3.48 -16.46
C THR A 162 19.63 -3.45 -17.10
N THR A 163 19.38 -4.15 -18.21
CA THR A 163 18.23 -3.79 -19.05
C THR A 163 16.94 -4.56 -18.77
N GLU A 164 17.02 -5.78 -18.22
CA GLU A 164 15.85 -6.62 -17.93
C GLU A 164 15.99 -7.43 -16.63
N LEU A 165 16.64 -6.84 -15.61
CA LEU A 165 16.70 -7.47 -14.30
C LEU A 165 15.34 -7.32 -13.60
N ARG A 166 14.49 -8.35 -13.72
CA ARG A 166 13.16 -8.37 -13.10
C ARG A 166 12.90 -9.71 -12.45
N ALA A 167 12.32 -9.70 -11.26
CA ALA A 167 11.84 -10.91 -10.59
C ALA A 167 10.31 -11.01 -10.71
N PRO A 168 9.75 -12.17 -11.09
CA PRO A 168 8.30 -12.34 -11.12
C PRO A 168 7.75 -12.30 -9.69
N MET A 169 6.76 -11.45 -9.42
CA MET A 169 6.09 -11.41 -8.11
C MET A 169 4.87 -12.33 -8.11
N VAL A 170 3.84 -11.91 -8.85
CA VAL A 170 2.53 -12.55 -8.86
C VAL A 170 1.93 -12.35 -10.24
N ARG A 171 1.32 -13.42 -10.76
CA ARG A 171 0.41 -13.31 -11.90
C ARG A 171 -1.00 -13.18 -11.35
N LEU A 172 -1.64 -12.05 -11.63
CA LEU A 172 -3.04 -11.85 -11.30
C LEU A 172 -3.91 -12.70 -12.23
N ASP A 173 -5.04 -13.18 -11.70
CA ASP A 173 -6.08 -13.73 -12.56
C ASP A 173 -6.88 -12.59 -13.24
N PRO A 174 -7.65 -12.87 -14.31
CA PRO A 174 -8.42 -11.83 -15.01
C PRO A 174 -9.37 -11.06 -14.09
N THR A 175 -10.04 -11.77 -13.18
CA THR A 175 -11.00 -11.21 -12.23
C THR A 175 -10.34 -10.23 -11.27
N GLN A 176 -9.20 -10.60 -10.69
CA GLN A 176 -8.40 -9.75 -9.80
C GLN A 176 -7.89 -8.51 -10.54
N THR A 177 -7.45 -8.66 -11.79
CA THR A 177 -6.95 -7.55 -12.59
C THR A 177 -8.07 -6.56 -12.91
N GLU A 178 -9.25 -7.05 -13.33
CA GLU A 178 -10.42 -6.21 -13.59
C GLU A 178 -10.90 -5.49 -12.32
N LEU A 179 -10.95 -6.19 -11.19
CA LEU A 179 -11.29 -5.59 -9.90
C LEU A 179 -10.27 -4.52 -9.47
N ALA A 180 -8.97 -4.79 -9.65
CA ALA A 180 -7.91 -3.85 -9.33
C ALA A 180 -7.97 -2.61 -10.24
N ALA A 181 -8.14 -2.77 -11.55
CA ALA A 181 -8.30 -1.67 -12.50
C ALA A 181 -9.55 -0.83 -12.19
N GLY A 182 -10.67 -1.50 -11.90
CA GLY A 182 -11.90 -0.85 -11.46
C GLY A 182 -11.72 -0.07 -10.16
N ALA A 183 -11.06 -0.68 -9.17
CA ALA A 183 -10.74 -0.03 -7.90
C ALA A 183 -9.85 1.20 -8.13
N LEU A 184 -8.77 1.10 -8.91
CA LEU A 184 -7.86 2.22 -9.19
C LEU A 184 -8.55 3.40 -9.86
N LYS A 185 -9.50 3.11 -10.76
CA LYS A 185 -10.32 4.15 -11.38
C LYS A 185 -11.20 4.86 -10.36
N TRP A 186 -11.79 4.14 -9.41
CA TRP A 186 -12.61 4.73 -8.35
C TRP A 186 -11.79 5.45 -7.28
N THR A 187 -10.60 4.97 -6.95
CA THR A 187 -9.73 5.60 -5.94
C THR A 187 -9.29 6.99 -6.40
N SER A 188 -9.00 7.18 -7.69
CA SER A 188 -8.72 8.51 -8.27
C SER A 188 -9.85 9.53 -8.11
N ARG A 189 -11.07 9.05 -7.83
CA ARG A 189 -12.29 9.86 -7.62
C ARG A 189 -12.62 10.03 -6.14
N TRP A 190 -11.66 9.85 -5.23
CA TRP A 190 -11.85 9.97 -3.77
C TRP A 190 -12.57 11.27 -3.35
N GLY A 191 -12.38 12.37 -4.07
CA GLY A 191 -13.08 13.64 -3.81
C GLY A 191 -14.61 13.54 -3.88
N TRP A 192 -15.15 12.68 -4.75
CA TRP A 192 -16.60 12.44 -4.85
C TRP A 192 -17.16 11.73 -3.63
N PHE A 193 -16.37 10.87 -2.97
CA PHE A 193 -16.78 10.24 -1.72
C PHE A 193 -16.95 11.28 -0.61
N TYR A 194 -16.01 12.22 -0.48
CA TYR A 194 -16.15 13.31 0.49
C TYR A 194 -17.29 14.27 0.16
N ALA A 195 -17.49 14.61 -1.12
CA ALA A 195 -18.63 15.42 -1.55
C ALA A 195 -19.96 14.73 -1.22
N GLY A 196 -20.08 13.44 -1.52
CA GLY A 196 -21.24 12.62 -1.16
C GLY A 196 -21.46 12.57 0.35
N ALA A 197 -20.41 12.36 1.13
CA ALA A 197 -20.47 12.37 2.59
C ALA A 197 -21.01 13.70 3.13
N ALA A 198 -20.50 14.83 2.63
CA ALA A 198 -20.93 16.16 3.06
C ALA A 198 -22.41 16.40 2.74
N VAL A 199 -22.85 16.09 1.51
CA VAL A 199 -24.26 16.23 1.10
C VAL A 199 -25.17 15.36 1.97
N LEU A 200 -24.83 14.08 2.16
CA LEU A 200 -25.61 13.16 2.98
C LEU A 200 -25.68 13.61 4.44
N ALA A 201 -24.58 14.12 4.99
CA ALA A 201 -24.56 14.63 6.35
C ALA A 201 -25.50 15.84 6.53
N VAL A 202 -25.44 16.80 5.60
CA VAL A 202 -26.31 17.99 5.62
C VAL A 202 -27.78 17.58 5.48
N VAL A 203 -28.11 16.75 4.48
CA VAL A 203 -29.49 16.30 4.27
C VAL A 203 -30.00 15.50 5.48
N GLY A 204 -29.18 14.62 6.05
CA GLY A 204 -29.52 13.85 7.25
C GLY A 204 -29.87 14.75 8.45
N LEU A 205 -29.08 15.80 8.68
CA LEU A 205 -29.33 16.77 9.75
C LEU A 205 -30.56 17.67 9.51
N VAL A 206 -30.87 17.98 8.25
CA VAL A 206 -32.03 18.80 7.87
C VAL A 206 -33.33 18.01 7.97
N VAL A 207 -33.34 16.74 7.53
CA VAL A 207 -34.54 15.87 7.53
C VAL A 207 -34.93 15.43 8.94
N GLY A 208 -33.94 15.22 9.81
CA GLY A 208 -34.19 14.70 11.15
C GLY A 208 -34.97 15.69 12.04
N PRO A 209 -35.94 15.21 12.83
CA PRO A 209 -36.71 16.06 13.73
C PRO A 209 -35.81 16.65 14.83
N ARG A 210 -36.20 17.80 15.41
CA ARG A 210 -35.38 18.64 16.32
C ARG A 210 -34.40 17.86 17.21
N ARG A 211 -34.91 16.87 17.96
CA ARG A 211 -34.12 16.03 18.88
C ARG A 211 -33.61 14.75 18.23
N GLY A 212 -34.36 14.16 17.31
CA GLY A 212 -34.02 12.91 16.62
C GLY A 212 -32.79 13.00 15.73
N ARG A 213 -32.52 14.15 15.10
CA ARG A 213 -31.29 14.35 14.29
C ARG A 213 -30.00 14.26 15.12
N TRP A 214 -30.03 14.74 16.35
CA TRP A 214 -28.87 14.71 17.24
C TRP A 214 -28.62 13.31 17.80
N VAL A 215 -29.70 12.57 18.09
CA VAL A 215 -29.62 11.13 18.42
C VAL A 215 -29.09 10.33 17.24
N ALA A 216 -29.57 10.60 16.03
CA ALA A 216 -29.10 9.96 14.81
C ALA A 216 -27.62 10.25 14.54
N LEU A 217 -27.18 11.50 14.71
CA LEU A 217 -25.78 11.90 14.58
C LEU A 217 -24.89 11.17 15.60
N LEU A 218 -25.30 11.15 16.86
CA LEU A 218 -24.57 10.44 17.92
C LEU A 218 -24.49 8.94 17.61
N ALA A 219 -25.60 8.31 17.21
CA ALA A 219 -25.63 6.89 16.87
C ALA A 219 -24.74 6.56 15.66
N ALA A 220 -24.79 7.36 14.60
CA ALA A 220 -23.94 7.19 13.42
C ALA A 220 -22.45 7.39 13.74
N ALA A 221 -22.13 8.38 14.58
CA ALA A 221 -20.75 8.63 15.03
C ALA A 221 -20.20 7.45 15.87
N LEU A 222 -21.00 6.93 16.81
CA LEU A 222 -20.63 5.76 17.61
C LEU A 222 -20.48 4.51 16.74
N LEU A 223 -21.37 4.30 15.76
CA LEU A 223 -21.27 3.23 14.79
C LEU A 223 -19.96 3.33 13.98
N THR A 224 -19.57 4.55 13.59
CA THR A 224 -18.33 4.80 12.86
C THR A 224 -17.11 4.48 13.71
N LEU A 225 -17.10 4.89 14.98
CA LEU A 225 -16.02 4.56 15.92
C LEU A 225 -15.91 3.05 16.13
N ALA A 226 -17.04 2.36 16.30
CA ALA A 226 -17.08 0.90 16.43
C ALA A 226 -16.56 0.22 15.15
N GLY A 227 -16.96 0.70 13.97
CA GLY A 227 -16.50 0.19 12.69
C GLY A 227 -14.99 0.37 12.48
N LEU A 228 -14.45 1.55 12.82
CA LEU A 228 -13.01 1.80 12.76
C LEU A 228 -12.22 0.94 13.76
N ALA A 229 -12.74 0.73 14.97
CA ALA A 229 -12.10 -0.16 15.95
C ALA A 229 -12.13 -1.63 15.50
N ALA A 230 -13.24 -2.08 14.89
CA ALA A 230 -13.36 -3.42 14.33
C ALA A 230 -12.43 -3.62 13.13
N ALA A 231 -12.28 -2.60 12.28
CA ALA A 231 -11.36 -2.62 11.14
C ALA A 231 -9.91 -2.82 11.59
N ASP A 232 -9.45 -2.08 12.61
CA ASP A 232 -8.11 -2.27 13.19
C ASP A 232 -7.87 -3.71 13.65
N SER A 233 -8.86 -4.32 14.31
CA SER A 233 -8.76 -5.70 14.80
C SER A 233 -8.73 -6.73 13.67
N PHE A 234 -9.50 -6.50 12.60
CA PHE A 234 -9.54 -7.37 11.43
C PHE A 234 -8.27 -7.27 10.58
N LEU A 235 -7.76 -6.05 10.38
CA LEU A 235 -6.54 -5.79 9.60
C LEU A 235 -5.31 -6.44 10.24
N TRP A 236 -5.26 -6.52 11.57
CA TRP A 236 -4.22 -7.24 12.31
C TRP A 236 -4.27 -8.77 12.15
N ALA A 237 -5.44 -9.34 11.80
CA ALA A 237 -5.62 -10.78 11.65
C ALA A 237 -5.33 -11.28 10.23
N ALA A 238 -5.11 -10.39 9.26
CA ALA A 238 -4.87 -10.73 7.86
C ALA A 238 -3.41 -11.12 7.62
N THR A 239 -3.00 -12.32 8.05
CA THR A 239 -1.70 -12.91 7.70
C THR A 239 -1.79 -13.75 6.44
N ILE A 240 -0.84 -13.54 5.51
CA ILE A 240 -0.66 -14.41 4.33
C ILE A 240 0.13 -15.66 4.78
N PRO A 241 -0.24 -16.88 4.33
CA PRO A 241 0.50 -18.10 4.65
C PRO A 241 1.97 -18.02 4.22
N ASP A 242 2.89 -18.53 5.06
CA ASP A 242 4.32 -18.60 4.77
C ASP A 242 4.58 -19.33 3.45
N ARG A 243 5.27 -18.65 2.54
CA ARG A 243 5.82 -19.25 1.31
C ARG A 243 7.26 -18.77 1.14
N SER A 244 8.16 -19.67 0.75
CA SER A 244 9.56 -19.35 0.50
C SER A 244 9.76 -18.60 -0.83
N GLY A 245 10.71 -17.65 -0.86
CA GLY A 245 11.12 -16.90 -2.04
C GLY A 245 10.93 -15.38 -1.91
N LEU A 246 11.60 -14.60 -2.78
CA LEU A 246 11.58 -13.14 -2.75
C LEU A 246 10.17 -12.56 -2.98
N GLY A 247 9.46 -13.04 -4.00
CA GLY A 247 8.13 -12.55 -4.36
C GLY A 247 7.09 -12.67 -3.24
N PRO A 248 6.88 -13.87 -2.65
CA PRO A 248 5.95 -14.05 -1.54
C PRO A 248 6.31 -13.27 -0.27
N GLU A 249 7.60 -13.16 0.06
CA GLU A 249 8.06 -12.38 1.22
C GLU A 249 7.80 -10.88 1.04
N LEU A 250 8.12 -10.35 -0.14
CA LEU A 250 7.80 -8.96 -0.49
C LEU A 250 6.28 -8.72 -0.44
N ALA A 251 5.48 -9.63 -0.99
CA ALA A 251 4.02 -9.52 -0.95
C ALA A 251 3.49 -9.51 0.48
N ARG A 252 4.00 -10.37 1.35
CA ARG A 252 3.67 -10.38 2.78
C ARG A 252 3.98 -9.05 3.45
N ILE A 253 5.20 -8.56 3.31
CA ILE A 253 5.61 -7.31 3.98
C ILE A 253 4.82 -6.12 3.46
N ILE A 254 4.55 -6.06 2.15
CA ILE A 254 3.71 -5.02 1.54
C ILE A 254 2.29 -5.07 2.11
N VAL A 255 1.71 -6.26 2.30
CA VAL A 255 0.38 -6.39 2.89
C VAL A 255 0.39 -6.03 4.37
N GLU A 256 1.28 -6.60 5.18
CA GLU A 256 1.34 -6.34 6.63
C GLU A 256 1.64 -4.87 6.94
N SER A 257 2.62 -4.28 6.25
CA SER A 257 2.98 -2.89 6.47
C SER A 257 1.98 -1.94 5.83
N GLY A 258 1.35 -2.35 4.73
CA GLY A 258 0.29 -1.60 4.06
C GLY A 258 -0.97 -1.50 4.92
N THR A 259 -1.38 -2.60 5.57
CA THR A 259 -2.52 -2.60 6.50
C THR A 259 -2.22 -1.79 7.74
N ALA A 260 -1.01 -1.87 8.30
CA ALA A 260 -0.57 -1.05 9.42
C ALA A 260 -0.59 0.46 9.07
N HIS A 261 -0.02 0.83 7.93
CA HIS A 261 -0.03 2.21 7.45
C HIS A 261 -1.46 2.70 7.18
N LEU A 262 -2.33 1.87 6.60
CA LEU A 262 -3.74 2.23 6.40
C LEU A 262 -4.45 2.48 7.73
N ALA A 263 -4.24 1.63 8.74
CA ALA A 263 -4.81 1.83 10.07
C ALA A 263 -4.35 3.16 10.69
N GLN A 264 -3.07 3.48 10.58
CA GLN A 264 -2.52 4.77 11.01
C GLN A 264 -3.12 5.95 10.23
N TRP A 265 -3.28 5.79 8.91
CA TRP A 265 -3.89 6.79 8.03
C TRP A 265 -5.35 7.10 8.40
N LEU A 266 -6.10 6.11 8.87
CA LEU A 266 -7.51 6.26 9.28
C LEU A 266 -7.66 6.84 10.69
N HIS A 267 -6.58 6.94 11.48
CA HIS A 267 -6.61 7.43 12.85
C HIS A 267 -7.27 8.83 12.99
N PRO A 268 -6.99 9.82 12.12
CA PRO A 268 -7.67 11.11 12.16
C PRO A 268 -9.20 11.04 12.04
N GLY A 269 -9.72 10.02 11.35
CA GLY A 269 -11.17 9.78 11.21
C GLY A 269 -11.85 9.54 12.56
N ARG A 270 -11.13 9.02 13.56
CA ARG A 270 -11.64 8.86 14.93
C ARG A 270 -11.93 10.19 15.59
N TYR A 271 -11.08 11.19 15.39
CA TYR A 271 -11.30 12.53 15.95
C TYR A 271 -12.50 13.22 15.31
N VAL A 272 -12.69 13.03 14.00
CA VAL A 272 -13.88 13.53 13.29
C VAL A 272 -15.15 12.88 13.85
N ALA A 273 -15.15 11.56 14.03
CA ALA A 273 -16.28 10.84 14.61
C ALA A 273 -16.54 11.23 16.08
N LEU A 274 -15.50 11.40 16.90
CA LEU A 274 -15.62 11.92 18.26
C LEU A 274 -16.21 13.34 18.29
N GLY A 275 -15.77 14.22 17.38
CA GLY A 275 -16.34 15.55 17.22
C GLY A 275 -17.83 15.50 16.88
N ALA A 276 -18.22 14.65 15.94
CA ALA A 276 -19.62 14.42 15.58
C ALA A 276 -20.44 13.85 16.75
N ALA A 277 -19.89 12.92 17.53
CA ALA A 277 -20.51 12.38 18.73
C ALA A 277 -20.71 13.48 19.79
N GLY A 278 -19.70 14.32 20.03
CA GLY A 278 -19.79 15.46 20.93
C GLY A 278 -20.88 16.46 20.52
N LEU A 279 -20.93 16.81 19.23
CA LEU A 279 -22.00 17.65 18.68
C LEU A 279 -23.39 17.02 18.84
N GLY A 280 -23.51 15.71 18.62
CA GLY A 280 -24.74 14.95 18.86
C GLY A 280 -25.17 15.03 20.32
N ALA A 281 -24.27 14.77 21.26
CA ALA A 281 -24.54 14.83 22.70
C ALA A 281 -24.95 16.24 23.16
N LEU A 282 -24.24 17.28 22.72
CA LEU A 282 -24.58 18.68 23.02
C LEU A 282 -25.95 19.07 22.46
N GLY A 283 -26.26 18.64 21.23
CA GLY A 283 -27.57 18.89 20.61
C GLY A 283 -28.71 18.20 21.37
N ILE A 284 -28.50 16.99 21.88
CA ILE A 284 -29.48 16.28 22.73
C ILE A 284 -29.68 17.03 24.05
N TRP A 285 -28.59 17.50 24.68
CA TRP A 285 -28.64 18.23 25.94
C TRP A 285 -29.36 19.58 25.80
N TYR A 286 -29.04 20.36 24.77
CA TYR A 286 -29.67 21.66 24.50
C TYR A 286 -31.17 21.52 24.20
N THR A 287 -31.58 20.44 23.53
CA THR A 287 -32.99 20.17 23.22
C THR A 287 -33.71 19.38 24.31
N TRP A 288 -33.07 19.13 25.46
CA TRP A 288 -33.68 18.47 26.60
C TRP A 288 -34.78 19.38 27.18
N PRO A 289 -36.01 18.86 27.42
CA PRO A 289 -37.05 19.66 28.05
C PRO A 289 -36.58 20.03 29.46
N ARG A 290 -36.24 21.31 29.68
CA ARG A 290 -36.08 21.83 31.03
C ARG A 290 -37.45 21.80 31.68
N ARG A 291 -37.77 20.72 32.40
CA ARG A 291 -38.93 20.72 33.31
C ARG A 291 -38.72 21.91 34.24
N HIS A 292 -39.56 22.94 34.10
CA HIS A 292 -39.69 23.96 35.12
C HIS A 292 -39.93 23.24 36.44
N ARG A 293 -38.97 23.35 37.36
CA ARG A 293 -39.25 23.13 38.79
C ARG A 293 -40.18 24.27 39.18
N GLY A 294 -41.48 24.06 38.99
CA GLY A 294 -42.50 24.79 39.73
C GLY A 294 -42.32 24.42 41.19
N ILE A 295 -41.64 25.28 41.94
CA ILE A 295 -41.85 25.40 43.36
C ILE A 295 -43.08 26.31 43.42
N ASP A 296 -44.26 25.70 43.50
CA ASP A 296 -45.47 26.43 43.86
C ASP A 296 -45.33 26.78 45.34
N GLY A 297 -45.14 28.08 45.62
CA GLY A 297 -45.23 28.68 46.94
C GLY A 297 -46.61 29.27 47.18
#